data_AF-A0A183E6U4-F1
#
_entry.id   AF-A0A183E6U4-F1
#
_cell.length_a   1.000
_cell.length_b   1.000
_cell.length_c   1.000
_cell.angle_alpha   90.00
_cell.angle_beta   90.00
_cell.angle_gamma   90.00
#
_symmetry.space_group_name_H-M   'P 1'
#
loop_
_entity.id
_entity.type
_entity.pdbx_description
1 polymer ?
#
loop_
_entity_poly.entity_id
_entity_poly.type
_entity_poly.pdbx_seq_one_letter_code
_entity_poly.pdbx_strand_id
1 'polypeptide(L)'
;MEERGGDDDNAEYNRKRTLDRRRETSRFAARDRRGKEADIFSHLKKVVPLANTRMVAHVDRIALLRVASTYCKLRKIAAKMLKGESCKDDWKYWHEKTIIESLDGFVAIVDSNGLILYVSESVSLYLGLSQTFIA
;
A
#
# COMPACT_ATOMS: atom_id res chain seq x y z
N MET A 1 -7.64 -67.97 17.48
CA MET A 1 -7.23 -67.15 16.33
C MET A 1 -8.04 -65.88 16.42
N GLU A 2 -7.49 -64.78 16.95
CA GLU A 2 -7.97 -63.40 16.76
C GLU A 2 -7.22 -62.46 17.73
N GLU A 3 -5.94 -62.22 17.47
CA GLU A 3 -5.20 -61.07 18.03
C GLU A 3 -4.22 -60.56 16.97
N ARG A 4 -4.75 -59.96 15.90
CA ARG A 4 -3.95 -59.21 14.91
C ARG A 4 -4.57 -57.86 14.51
N GLY A 5 -5.73 -57.49 15.10
CA GLY A 5 -6.45 -56.26 14.73
C GLY A 5 -6.02 -54.99 15.50
N GLY A 6 -5.53 -55.12 16.74
CA GLY A 6 -5.32 -53.95 17.62
C GLY A 6 -4.11 -53.07 17.30
N ASP A 7 -3.08 -53.61 16.66
CA ASP A 7 -1.84 -52.86 16.38
C ASP A 7 -1.98 -51.91 15.18
N ASP A 8 -2.79 -52.28 14.17
CA ASP A 8 -2.96 -51.47 12.95
C ASP A 8 -3.89 -50.26 13.21
N ASP A 9 -4.93 -50.46 14.03
CA ASP A 9 -5.82 -49.39 14.51
C ASP A 9 -5.07 -48.33 15.34
N ASN A 10 -4.12 -48.76 16.18
CA ASN A 10 -3.29 -47.86 16.97
C ASN A 10 -2.29 -47.07 16.10
N ALA A 11 -1.76 -47.69 15.05
CA ALA A 11 -0.89 -47.04 14.08
C ALA A 11 -1.66 -45.98 13.26
N GLU A 12 -2.89 -46.27 12.84
CA GLU A 12 -3.76 -45.32 12.15
C GLU A 12 -4.14 -44.14 13.05
N TYR A 13 -4.52 -44.39 14.30
CA TYR A 13 -4.82 -43.34 15.27
C TYR A 13 -3.64 -42.39 15.49
N ASN A 14 -2.42 -42.92 15.65
CA ASN A 14 -1.21 -42.10 15.82
C ASN A 14 -0.85 -41.30 14.57
N ARG A 15 -1.04 -41.87 13.37
CA ARG A 15 -0.88 -41.14 12.10
C ARG A 15 -1.86 -39.98 12.01
N LYS A 16 -3.14 -40.22 12.31
CA LYS A 16 -4.20 -39.20 12.31
C LYS A 16 -3.90 -38.07 13.29
N ARG A 17 -3.54 -38.40 14.53
CA ARG A 17 -3.15 -37.42 15.56
C ARG A 17 -1.95 -36.57 15.14
N THR A 18 -0.96 -37.18 14.48
CA THR A 18 0.23 -36.47 13.99
C THR A 18 -0.13 -35.52 12.84
N LEU A 19 -1.00 -35.94 11.92
CA LEU A 19 -1.51 -35.10 10.84
C LEU A 19 -2.33 -33.92 11.37
N ASP A 20 -3.21 -34.16 12.35
CA ASP A 20 -4.02 -33.12 12.98
C ASP A 20 -3.13 -32.10 13.70
N ARG A 21 -2.09 -32.54 14.41
CA ARG A 21 -1.11 -31.64 15.01
C ARG A 21 -0.40 -30.78 13.97
N ARG A 22 0.02 -31.35 12.83
CA ARG A 22 0.67 -30.61 11.74
C ARG A 22 -0.28 -29.61 11.08
N ARG A 23 -1.55 -29.97 10.92
CA ARG A 23 -2.60 -29.07 10.40
C ARG A 23 -2.84 -27.92 11.35
N GLU A 24 -2.92 -28.20 12.65
CA GLU A 24 -3.14 -27.20 13.68
C GLU A 24 -1.96 -26.22 13.75
N THR A 25 -0.70 -26.71 13.75
CA THR A 25 0.47 -25.83 13.68
C THR A 25 0.50 -24.97 12.42
N SER A 26 0.08 -25.52 11.28
CA SER A 26 -0.01 -24.76 10.03
C SER A 26 -1.08 -23.66 10.11
N ARG A 27 -2.22 -23.94 10.76
CA ARG A 27 -3.29 -22.95 11.00
C ARG A 27 -2.81 -21.82 11.91
N PHE A 28 -2.14 -22.16 13.01
CA PHE A 28 -1.55 -21.15 13.89
C PHE A 28 -0.51 -20.30 13.16
N ALA A 29 0.38 -20.91 12.39
CA ALA A 29 1.35 -20.17 11.57
C ALA A 29 0.68 -19.24 10.55
N ALA A 30 -0.40 -19.68 9.90
CA ALA A 30 -1.16 -18.83 8.98
C ALA A 30 -1.86 -17.66 9.67
N ARG A 31 -2.40 -17.88 10.89
CA ARG A 31 -3.01 -16.82 11.70
C ARG A 31 -1.98 -15.79 12.16
N ASP A 32 -0.84 -16.24 12.66
CA ASP A 32 0.26 -15.35 13.09
C ASP A 32 0.74 -14.47 11.94
N ARG A 33 0.95 -15.04 10.74
CA ARG A 33 1.30 -14.26 9.53
C ARG A 33 0.25 -13.20 9.19
N ARG A 34 -1.04 -13.56 9.23
CA ARG A 34 -2.14 -12.62 8.96
C ARG A 34 -2.26 -11.52 10.03
N GLY A 35 -1.99 -11.84 11.29
CA GLY A 35 -1.96 -10.86 12.38
C GLY A 35 -0.86 -9.84 12.18
N LYS A 36 0.39 -10.30 11.97
CA LYS A 36 1.54 -9.44 11.68
C LYS A 36 1.32 -8.56 10.44
N GLU A 37 0.76 -9.13 9.38
CA GLU A 37 0.38 -8.37 8.18
C GLU A 37 -0.61 -7.25 8.53
N ALA A 38 -1.67 -7.54 9.30
CA ALA A 38 -2.66 -6.54 9.69
C ALA A 38 -2.03 -5.39 10.50
N ASP A 39 -1.09 -5.69 11.40
CA ASP A 39 -0.37 -4.69 12.19
C ASP A 39 0.50 -3.79 11.30
N ILE A 40 1.19 -4.37 10.31
CA ILE A 40 1.98 -3.61 9.32
C ILE A 40 1.08 -2.68 8.52
N PHE A 41 -0.08 -3.15 8.04
CA PHE A 41 -1.04 -2.32 7.33
C PHE A 41 -1.59 -1.19 8.20
N SER A 42 -1.87 -1.46 9.48
CA SER A 42 -2.30 -0.46 10.44
C SER A 42 -1.25 0.64 10.62
N HIS A 43 0.04 0.26 10.70
CA HIS A 43 1.14 1.21 10.78
C HIS A 43 1.32 1.99 9.48
N LEU A 44 1.23 1.33 8.33
CA LEU A 44 1.36 1.94 7.01
C LEU A 44 0.33 3.05 6.79
N LYS A 45 -0.93 2.83 7.22
CA LYS A 45 -1.99 3.85 7.15
C LYS A 45 -1.64 5.14 7.89
N LYS A 46 -0.84 5.08 8.95
CA LYS A 46 -0.45 6.25 9.76
C LYS A 46 0.66 7.06 9.12
N VAL A 47 1.55 6.42 8.36
CA VAL A 47 2.75 7.05 7.80
C VAL A 47 2.57 7.53 6.35
N VAL A 48 1.63 6.92 5.61
CA VAL A 48 1.30 7.37 4.26
C VAL A 48 0.46 8.65 4.40
N PRO A 49 0.80 9.74 3.69
CA PRO A 49 0.01 10.97 3.69
C PRO A 49 -1.29 10.73 2.92
N LEU A 50 -2.25 10.12 3.60
CA LEU A 50 -3.63 9.96 3.13
C LEU A 50 -4.35 11.30 3.33
N ALA A 51 -3.87 12.35 2.67
CA ALA A 51 -4.54 13.64 2.69
C ALA A 51 -5.97 13.45 2.12
N ASN A 52 -6.96 13.75 2.95
CA ASN A 52 -8.35 13.99 2.56
C ASN A 52 -9.20 12.82 2.03
N THR A 53 -8.87 11.57 2.35
CA THR A 53 -9.85 10.50 2.09
C THR A 53 -10.92 10.50 3.18
N ARG A 54 -12.05 11.20 2.96
CA ARG A 54 -13.30 11.15 3.76
C ARG A 54 -13.93 9.74 3.88
N MET A 55 -13.22 8.67 3.49
CA MET A 55 -13.66 7.28 3.45
C MET A 55 -12.80 6.35 4.33
N VAL A 56 -12.22 6.87 5.43
CA VAL A 56 -11.23 6.19 6.31
C VAL A 56 -11.68 4.82 6.86
N ALA A 57 -12.96 4.46 6.77
CA ALA A 57 -13.43 3.16 7.24
C ALA A 57 -12.96 1.95 6.37
N HIS A 58 -12.76 2.13 5.05
CA HIS A 58 -12.56 0.99 4.14
C HIS A 58 -11.55 1.25 3.01
N VAL A 59 -10.39 1.85 3.31
CA VAL A 59 -9.29 1.86 2.32
C VAL A 59 -8.85 0.41 2.06
N ASP A 60 -9.06 -0.06 0.82
CA ASP A 60 -8.60 -1.35 0.33
C ASP A 60 -7.07 -1.47 0.53
N ARG A 61 -6.61 -2.64 0.97
CA ARG A 61 -5.17 -2.95 1.12
C ARG A 61 -4.40 -2.68 -0.17
N ILE A 62 -5.00 -2.97 -1.32
CA ILE A 62 -4.38 -2.72 -2.63
C ILE A 62 -4.24 -1.22 -2.90
N ALA A 63 -5.28 -0.44 -2.63
CA ALA A 63 -5.23 1.02 -2.78
C ALA A 63 -4.17 1.64 -1.88
N LEU A 64 -4.09 1.22 -0.62
CA LEU A 64 -3.05 1.70 0.31
C LEU A 64 -1.63 1.40 -0.21
N LEU A 65 -1.39 0.20 -0.73
CA LEU A 65 -0.08 -0.16 -1.29
C LEU A 65 0.25 0.66 -2.54
N ARG A 66 -0.75 0.96 -3.37
CA ARG A 66 -0.58 1.83 -4.55
C ARG A 66 -0.16 3.23 -4.13
N VAL A 67 -0.89 3.86 -3.21
CA VAL A 67 -0.56 5.20 -2.69
C VAL A 67 0.81 5.21 -1.98
N ALA A 68 1.12 4.18 -1.19
CA ALA A 68 2.42 4.08 -0.55
C ALA A 68 3.56 3.96 -1.59
N SER A 69 3.33 3.20 -2.67
CA SER A 69 4.30 3.04 -3.75
C SER A 69 4.50 4.32 -4.54
N THR A 70 3.42 5.01 -4.94
CA THR A 70 3.48 6.28 -5.66
C THR A 70 4.16 7.34 -4.81
N TYR A 71 3.84 7.43 -3.51
CA TYR A 71 4.51 8.34 -2.58
C TYR A 71 6.02 8.08 -2.45
N CYS A 72 6.44 6.81 -2.34
CA CYS A 72 7.85 6.45 -2.32
C CYS A 72 8.57 6.83 -3.63
N LYS A 73 7.94 6.63 -4.79
CA LYS A 73 8.48 7.04 -6.09
C LYS A 73 8.57 8.56 -6.20
N LEU A 74 7.53 9.27 -5.79
CA LEU A 74 7.46 10.72 -5.80
C LEU A 74 8.59 11.32 -4.95
N ARG A 75 8.81 10.82 -3.72
CA ARG A 75 9.92 11.25 -2.87
C ARG A 75 11.29 11.01 -3.51
N LYS A 76 11.49 9.89 -4.22
CA LYS A 76 12.74 9.61 -4.92
C LYS A 76 12.98 10.58 -6.09
N ILE A 77 11.94 10.88 -6.87
CA ILE A 77 12.02 11.83 -7.98
C ILE A 77 12.27 13.24 -7.43
N ALA A 78 11.49 13.68 -6.45
CA ALA A 78 11.66 14.97 -5.79
C ALA A 78 13.08 15.11 -5.21
N ALA A 79 13.59 14.08 -4.54
CA ALA A 79 14.96 14.10 -4.02
C ALA A 79 16.04 14.13 -5.12
N LYS A 80 15.79 13.56 -6.31
CA LYS A 80 16.71 13.69 -7.46
C LYS A 80 16.66 15.09 -8.07
N MET A 81 15.46 15.65 -8.26
CA MET A 81 15.27 17.00 -8.79
C MET A 81 15.88 18.06 -7.85
N LEU A 82 15.64 17.95 -6.54
CA LEU A 82 16.16 18.87 -5.53
C LEU A 82 17.66 18.73 -5.26
N LYS A 83 18.27 17.58 -5.62
CA LYS A 83 19.74 17.42 -5.58
C LYS A 83 20.42 17.98 -6.82
N GLY A 84 19.66 18.33 -7.86
CA GLY A 84 20.16 18.78 -9.15
C GLY A 84 20.59 20.25 -9.18
N GLU A 85 20.02 21.13 -8.37
CA GLU A 85 20.30 22.57 -8.49
C GLU A 85 20.35 23.23 -7.11
N SER A 86 21.50 23.84 -6.80
CA SER A 86 21.64 24.85 -5.77
C SER A 86 20.97 26.16 -6.24
N CYS A 87 19.64 26.18 -6.33
CA CYS A 87 18.88 27.43 -6.52
C CYS A 87 18.36 27.89 -5.15
N LYS A 88 19.24 28.55 -4.38
CA LYS A 88 18.92 28.92 -3.00
C LYS A 88 17.96 30.10 -2.83
N ASP A 89 17.56 30.83 -3.88
CA ASP A 89 16.97 32.17 -3.63
C ASP A 89 15.57 32.53 -4.17
N ASP A 90 14.90 31.78 -5.05
CA ASP A 90 13.64 32.30 -5.65
C ASP A 90 12.33 31.60 -5.26
N TRP A 91 12.36 30.53 -4.47
CA TRP A 91 11.14 29.79 -4.08
C TRP A 91 10.28 30.50 -3.02
N LYS A 92 10.74 31.63 -2.48
CA LYS A 92 10.03 32.44 -1.47
C LYS A 92 8.73 33.06 -2.02
N TYR A 93 8.66 33.31 -3.32
CA TYR A 93 7.51 33.96 -3.96
C TYR A 93 6.57 32.99 -4.68
N TRP A 94 7.04 31.77 -4.94
CA TRP A 94 6.28 30.75 -5.66
C TRP A 94 5.69 29.73 -4.67
N HIS A 95 4.65 30.14 -3.94
CA HIS A 95 3.83 29.17 -3.21
C HIS A 95 3.08 28.28 -4.21
N GLU A 96 2.92 26.98 -3.87
CA GLU A 96 2.15 25.99 -4.63
C GLU A 96 0.79 26.53 -5.09
N LYS A 97 0.12 27.27 -4.19
CA LYS A 97 -1.16 27.91 -4.45
C LYS A 97 -1.10 28.96 -5.57
N THR A 98 -0.08 29.81 -5.58
CA THR A 98 0.08 30.88 -6.58
C THR A 98 0.41 30.32 -7.96
N ILE A 99 1.23 29.26 -8.03
CA ILE A 99 1.53 28.58 -9.31
C ILE A 99 0.27 27.96 -9.89
N ILE A 100 -0.49 27.22 -9.08
CA ILE A 100 -1.69 26.52 -9.54
C ILE A 100 -2.82 27.50 -9.90
N GLU A 101 -3.01 28.57 -9.12
CA GLU A 101 -4.03 29.59 -9.39
C GLU A 101 -3.73 30.42 -10.65
N SER A 102 -2.46 30.57 -11.01
CA SER A 102 -2.05 31.28 -12.23
C SER A 102 -2.04 30.39 -13.46
N LEU A 103 -2.17 29.07 -13.28
CA LEU A 103 -2.15 28.09 -14.37
C LEU A 103 -3.58 27.84 -14.84
N ASP A 104 -3.88 28.14 -16.10
CA ASP A 104 -5.11 27.65 -16.76
C ASP A 104 -4.93 26.18 -17.17
N GLY A 105 -4.74 25.30 -16.17
CA GLY A 105 -4.51 23.89 -16.38
C GLY A 105 -4.30 23.10 -15.10
N PHE A 106 -3.63 21.96 -15.23
CA PHE A 106 -3.26 21.10 -14.10
C PHE A 106 -1.82 20.63 -14.21
N VAL A 107 -1.23 20.29 -13.07
CA VAL A 107 0.13 19.73 -12.98
C VAL A 107 0.01 18.23 -12.82
N ALA A 108 0.79 17.47 -13.60
CA ALA A 108 0.91 16.02 -13.45
C ALA A 108 2.39 15.61 -13.40
N ILE A 109 2.71 14.68 -12.49
CA ILE A 109 4.03 14.04 -12.42
C ILE A 109 3.85 12.60 -12.87
N VAL A 110 4.56 12.20 -13.92
CA VAL A 110 4.44 10.88 -14.54
C VAL A 110 5.80 10.17 -14.49
N ASP A 111 5.78 8.88 -14.15
CA ASP A 111 6.96 8.01 -14.21
C ASP A 111 7.31 7.71 -15.69
N SER A 112 8.55 7.26 -15.92
CA SER A 112 9.05 6.73 -17.21
C SER A 112 8.19 5.63 -17.82
N ASN A 113 7.35 4.96 -17.02
CA ASN A 113 6.43 3.91 -17.43
C ASN A 113 5.02 4.43 -17.80
N GLY A 114 4.80 5.75 -17.84
CA GLY A 114 3.48 6.34 -18.08
C GLY A 114 2.53 6.29 -16.89
N LEU A 115 3.02 5.93 -15.69
CA LEU A 115 2.22 5.92 -14.46
C LEU A 115 2.15 7.32 -13.86
N ILE A 116 0.94 7.81 -13.63
CA ILE A 116 0.72 9.10 -12.98
C ILE A 116 0.99 8.93 -11.47
N LEU A 117 1.94 9.69 -10.94
CA LEU A 117 2.39 9.65 -9.55
C LEU A 117 1.75 10.75 -8.71
N TYR A 118 1.41 11.87 -9.34
CA TYR A 118 0.73 13.00 -8.73
C TYR A 118 -0.02 13.76 -9.81
N VAL A 119 -1.18 14.28 -9.44
CA VAL A 119 -1.93 15.25 -10.24
C VAL A 119 -2.54 16.29 -9.31
N SER A 120 -2.56 17.56 -9.71
CA SER A 120 -3.17 18.64 -8.92
C SER A 120 -4.70 18.55 -8.91
N GLU A 121 -5.33 19.07 -7.85
CA GLU A 121 -6.79 19.03 -7.66
C GLU A 121 -7.56 19.68 -8.83
N SER A 122 -6.96 20.69 -9.46
CA SER A 122 -7.51 21.38 -10.64
C SER A 122 -7.81 20.46 -11.82
N VAL A 123 -7.23 19.25 -11.90
CA VAL A 123 -7.56 18.28 -12.96
C VAL A 123 -9.04 17.96 -13.06
N SER A 124 -9.76 18.04 -11.93
CA SER A 124 -11.20 17.83 -11.88
C SER A 124 -12.00 18.85 -12.70
N LEU A 125 -11.50 20.08 -12.81
CA LEU A 125 -12.12 21.16 -13.59
C LEU A 125 -11.97 20.93 -15.10
N TYR A 126 -10.84 20.32 -15.52
CA TYR A 126 -10.52 20.13 -16.94
C TYR A 126 -10.95 18.77 -17.49
N LEU A 127 -10.83 17.70 -16.69
CA LEU A 127 -11.09 16.32 -17.12
C LEU A 127 -12.32 15.69 -16.45
N GLY A 128 -12.92 16.34 -15.45
CA GLY A 128 -14.04 15.78 -14.69
C GLY A 128 -13.67 14.58 -13.81
N LEU A 129 -12.37 14.30 -13.65
CA LEU A 129 -11.85 13.16 -12.88
C LEU A 129 -11.32 13.62 -11.51
N SER A 130 -11.61 12.84 -10.47
CA SER A 130 -11.02 13.08 -9.14
C SER A 130 -9.58 12.58 -9.09
N GLN A 131 -8.69 13.32 -8.42
CA GLN A 131 -7.29 12.93 -8.18
C GLN A 131 -7.16 11.49 -7.65
N THR A 132 -8.11 11.04 -6.83
CA THR A 132 -8.14 9.70 -6.23
C THR A 132 -8.38 8.56 -7.22
N PHE A 133 -8.86 8.86 -8.43
CA PHE A 133 -9.07 7.87 -9.50
C PHE A 133 -7.83 7.70 -10.39
N ILE A 134 -6.98 8.72 -10.46
CA ILE A 134 -5.85 8.80 -11.39
C ILE A 134 -4.52 8.39 -10.72
N ALA A 135 -4.33 8.75 -9.44
CA ALA A 135 -3.09 8.54 -8.70
C ALA A 135 -3.20 7.44 -7.61
#